data_AF-A0A9Q9ALJ5-F1
#
_entry.id   AF-A0A9Q9ALJ5-F1
#
_cell.length_a   1.000
_cell.length_b   1.000
_cell.length_c   1.000
_cell.angle_alpha   90.00
_cell.angle_beta   90.00
_cell.angle_gamma   90.00
#
_symmetry.space_group_name_H-M   'P 1'
#
loop_
_entity.id
_entity.type
_entity.pdbx_description
1 polymer ?
#
loop_
_entity_poly.entity_id
_entity_poly.type
_entity_poly.pdbx_seq_one_letter_code
_entity_poly.pdbx_strand_id
1 'polypeptide(L)'
;MRTITWAKMAAAGGIMCIGGPALIYYVTPTEEELFMKYNPELQRRSLERRKEKQEDFDTFVNKLKDYSKSDKHIWQVWEDDLTKKRAEGVTAELERRRAAEAEAQARKEELRQSIR
;
A
#
# COMPACT_ATOMS: atom_id res chain seq x y z
N MET A 1 46.17 20.41 21.59
CA MET A 1 45.19 21.19 20.79
C MET A 1 44.31 20.31 19.90
N ARG A 2 44.88 19.47 19.02
CA ARG A 2 44.09 18.62 18.10
C ARG A 2 43.10 17.67 18.80
N THR A 3 43.52 17.00 19.87
CA THR A 3 42.67 16.07 20.65
C THR A 3 41.43 16.74 21.24
N ILE A 4 41.57 17.99 21.73
CA ILE A 4 40.46 18.78 22.26
C ILE A 4 39.48 19.14 21.14
N THR A 5 39.97 19.50 19.95
CA THR A 5 39.10 19.80 18.79
C THR A 5 38.31 18.57 18.36
N TRP A 6 38.96 17.39 18.27
CA TRP A 6 38.28 16.14 17.94
C TRP A 6 37.24 15.74 18.97
N ALA A 7 37.55 15.90 20.27
CA ALA A 7 36.58 15.64 21.34
C ALA A 7 35.35 16.56 21.24
N LYS A 8 35.54 17.86 20.96
CA LYS A 8 34.44 18.80 20.74
C LYS A 8 33.60 18.45 19.52
N MET A 9 34.24 18.07 18.41
CA MET A 9 33.53 17.66 17.20
C MET A 9 32.75 16.37 17.39
N ALA A 10 33.30 15.38 18.10
CA ALA A 10 32.59 14.15 18.44
C ALA A 10 31.40 14.43 19.35
N ALA A 11 31.55 15.29 20.35
CA ALA A 11 30.45 15.69 21.23
C ALA A 11 29.34 16.43 20.46
N ALA A 12 29.70 17.42 19.65
CA ALA A 12 28.73 18.17 18.84
C ALA A 12 28.01 17.27 17.82
N GLY A 13 28.74 16.39 17.13
CA GLY A 13 28.18 15.40 16.20
C GLY A 13 27.25 14.42 16.92
N GLY A 14 27.64 13.91 18.08
CA GLY A 14 26.79 13.05 18.90
C GLY A 14 25.49 13.73 19.34
N ILE A 15 25.57 14.98 19.81
CA ILE A 15 24.38 15.76 20.17
C ILE A 15 23.48 15.98 18.94
N MET A 16 24.03 16.25 17.76
CA MET A 16 23.22 16.45 16.56
C MET A 16 22.54 15.15 16.10
N CYS A 17 23.31 14.06 16.02
CA CYS A 17 22.82 12.76 15.54
C CYS A 17 21.82 12.10 16.49
N ILE A 18 21.94 12.32 17.81
CA ILE A 18 21.03 11.74 18.81
C ILE A 18 19.93 12.74 19.18
N GLY A 19 20.31 13.99 19.40
CA GLY A 19 19.40 15.05 19.85
C GLY A 19 18.34 15.40 18.82
N GLY A 20 18.66 15.36 17.52
CA GLY A 20 17.67 15.55 16.46
C GLY A 20 16.53 14.53 16.54
N PRO A 21 16.81 13.21 16.39
CA PRO A 21 15.80 12.18 16.54
C PRO A 21 15.10 12.18 17.91
N ALA A 22 15.85 12.39 19.01
CA ALA A 22 15.28 12.43 20.35
C ALA A 22 14.28 13.58 20.52
N LEU A 23 14.58 14.77 19.98
CA LEU A 23 13.65 15.90 19.99
C LEU A 23 12.38 15.58 19.20
N ILE A 24 12.53 14.98 18.01
CA ILE A 24 11.38 14.56 17.19
C ILE A 24 10.50 13.58 17.95
N TYR A 25 11.07 12.54 18.57
CA TYR A 25 10.30 11.59 19.37
C TYR A 25 9.63 12.24 20.58
N TYR A 26 10.24 13.28 21.16
CA TYR A 26 9.67 14.00 22.29
C TYR A 26 8.47 14.88 21.90
N VAL A 27 8.53 15.54 20.74
CA VAL A 27 7.47 16.48 20.31
C VAL A 27 6.37 15.82 19.48
N THR A 28 6.68 14.72 18.79
CA THR A 28 5.73 14.05 17.93
C THR A 28 4.76 13.25 18.80
N PRO A 29 3.45 13.56 18.76
CA PRO A 29 2.47 12.82 19.56
C PRO A 29 2.42 11.36 19.10
N THR A 30 2.18 10.47 20.06
CA THR A 30 1.98 9.05 19.77
C THR A 30 0.68 8.82 18.98
N GLU A 31 0.56 7.67 18.31
CA GLU A 31 -0.65 7.33 17.56
C GLU A 31 -1.91 7.33 18.44
N GLU A 32 -1.78 6.91 19.70
CA GLU A 32 -2.88 6.87 20.66
C GLU A 32 -3.33 8.29 21.07
N GLU A 33 -2.38 9.19 21.36
CA GLU A 33 -2.69 10.59 21.66
C GLU A 33 -3.32 11.30 20.45
N LEU A 34 -2.87 10.96 19.24
CA LEU A 34 -3.46 11.50 18.02
C LEU A 34 -4.88 10.98 17.82
N PHE A 35 -5.11 9.69 18.08
CA PHE A 35 -6.44 9.07 18.01
C PHE A 35 -7.44 9.72 18.97
N MET A 36 -7.03 10.02 20.21
CA MET A 36 -7.88 10.69 21.19
C MET A 36 -8.29 12.10 20.78
N LYS A 37 -7.49 12.77 19.94
CA LYS A 37 -7.80 14.10 19.40
C LYS A 37 -8.77 14.06 18.21
N TYR A 38 -9.07 12.87 17.66
CA TYR A 38 -10.00 12.75 16.55
C TYR A 38 -11.46 12.94 16.98
N ASN A 39 -12.29 13.41 16.06
CA ASN A 39 -13.75 13.43 16.21
C ASN A 39 -14.28 11.97 16.36
N PRO A 40 -15.29 11.68 17.20
CA PRO A 40 -15.86 10.34 17.38
C PRO A 40 -16.17 9.56 16.09
N GLU A 41 -16.60 10.21 15.00
CA GLU A 41 -16.80 9.52 13.71
C GLU A 41 -15.49 8.98 13.11
N LEU A 42 -14.42 9.77 13.16
CA LEU A 42 -13.10 9.38 12.69
C LEU A 42 -12.45 8.32 13.57
N GLN A 43 -12.69 8.37 14.88
CA GLN A 43 -12.25 7.32 15.81
C GLN A 43 -12.86 5.97 15.42
N ARG A 44 -14.18 5.95 15.22
CA ARG A 44 -14.90 4.75 14.79
C ARG A 44 -14.38 4.20 13.46
N ARG A 45 -14.24 5.05 12.44
CA ARG A 45 -13.71 4.63 11.13
C ARG A 45 -12.28 4.14 11.19
N SER A 46 -11.44 4.76 12.02
CA SER A 46 -10.05 4.33 12.20
C SER A 46 -9.97 2.95 12.85
N LEU A 47 -10.87 2.65 13.80
CA LEU A 47 -10.99 1.31 14.40
C LEU A 47 -11.48 0.27 13.39
N GLU A 48 -12.54 0.59 12.65
CA GLU A 48 -13.13 -0.29 11.63
C GLU A 48 -12.12 -0.62 10.51
N ARG A 49 -11.34 0.37 10.06
CA ARG A 49 -10.37 0.22 8.97
C ARG A 49 -8.96 -0.13 9.43
N ARG A 50 -8.73 -0.41 10.72
CA ARG A 50 -7.37 -0.69 11.23
C ARG A 50 -6.76 -1.89 10.53
N LYS A 51 -7.54 -2.96 10.36
CA LYS A 51 -7.08 -4.18 9.68
C LYS A 51 -6.79 -3.93 8.20
N GLU A 52 -7.72 -3.27 7.51
CA GLU A 52 -7.58 -2.88 6.10
C GLU A 52 -6.29 -2.05 5.89
N LYS A 53 -6.04 -1.05 6.76
CA LYS A 53 -4.80 -0.25 6.69
C LYS A 53 -3.53 -1.06 6.87
N GLN A 54 -3.53 -2.07 7.76
CA GLN A 54 -2.38 -2.95 7.96
C GLN A 54 -2.15 -3.81 6.71
N GLU A 55 -3.21 -4.41 6.17
CA GLU A 55 -3.15 -5.22 4.95
C GLU A 55 -2.70 -4.39 3.74
N ASP A 56 -3.20 -3.16 3.60
CA ASP A 56 -2.80 -2.23 2.55
C ASP A 56 -1.32 -1.84 2.67
N PHE A 57 -0.86 -1.57 3.90
CA PHE A 57 0.53 -1.23 4.16
C PHE A 57 1.46 -2.41 3.84
N ASP A 58 1.13 -3.61 4.30
CA ASP A 58 1.89 -4.82 4.00
C ASP A 58 1.93 -5.10 2.50
N THR A 59 0.79 -4.94 1.82
CA THR A 59 0.69 -5.06 0.36
C THR A 59 1.57 -4.04 -0.36
N PHE A 60 1.56 -2.79 0.10
CA PHE A 60 2.40 -1.73 -0.44
C PHE A 60 3.89 -2.03 -0.26
N VAL A 61 4.32 -2.40 0.95
CA VAL A 61 5.72 -2.72 1.25
C VAL A 61 6.19 -3.94 0.44
N ASN A 62 5.34 -4.96 0.29
CA ASN A 62 5.67 -6.14 -0.51
C ASN A 62 5.83 -5.79 -1.99
N LYS A 63 4.94 -4.97 -2.58
CA LYS A 63 5.13 -4.47 -3.95
C LYS A 63 6.41 -3.67 -4.09
N LEU A 64 6.73 -2.82 -3.11
CA LEU A 64 7.97 -2.03 -3.15
C LEU A 64 9.21 -2.92 -3.14
N LYS A 65 9.21 -3.97 -2.30
CA LYS A 65 10.27 -5.00 -2.31
C LYS A 65 10.35 -5.70 -3.65
N ASP A 66 9.22 -6.05 -4.25
CA ASP A 66 9.21 -6.69 -5.57
C ASP A 66 9.75 -5.76 -6.67
N TYR A 67 9.40 -4.48 -6.64
CA TYR A 67 9.91 -3.49 -7.59
C TYR A 67 11.41 -3.25 -7.43
N SER A 68 11.93 -3.30 -6.18
CA SER A 68 13.36 -3.15 -5.92
C SER A 68 14.24 -4.28 -6.46
N LYS A 69 13.65 -5.42 -6.85
CA LYS A 69 14.39 -6.53 -7.48
C LYS A 69 14.76 -6.25 -8.94
N SER A 70 14.15 -5.23 -9.55
CA SER A 70 14.41 -4.84 -10.94
C SER A 70 15.54 -3.82 -11.00
N ASP A 71 16.40 -3.96 -12.00
CA ASP A 71 17.44 -2.95 -12.30
C ASP A 71 16.86 -1.66 -12.93
N LYS A 72 15.57 -1.67 -13.32
CA LYS A 72 14.89 -0.50 -13.87
C LYS A 72 14.52 0.50 -12.78
N HIS A 73 14.35 1.76 -13.18
CA HIS A 73 13.85 2.80 -12.27
C HIS A 73 12.45 2.43 -11.73
N ILE A 74 12.19 2.68 -10.43
CA ILE A 74 10.94 2.27 -9.77
C ILE A 74 9.67 2.74 -10.49
N TRP A 75 9.67 3.97 -11.00
CA TRP A 75 8.54 4.52 -11.79
C TRP A 75 8.25 3.72 -13.06
N GLN A 76 9.27 3.21 -13.74
CA GLN A 76 9.10 2.40 -14.95
C GLN A 76 8.50 1.03 -14.61
N VAL A 77 8.99 0.39 -13.55
CA VAL A 77 8.46 -0.90 -13.09
C VAL A 77 7.00 -0.76 -12.65
N TRP A 78 6.67 0.35 -11.99
CA TRP A 78 5.30 0.67 -11.62
C TRP A 78 4.41 0.82 -12.85
N GLU A 79 4.84 1.61 -13.85
CA GLU A 79 4.07 1.80 -15.10
C GLU A 79 3.86 0.49 -15.86
N ASP A 80 4.89 -0.35 -15.93
CA ASP A 80 4.82 -1.69 -16.52
C ASP A 80 3.77 -2.55 -15.80
N ASP A 81 3.78 -2.58 -14.46
CA ASP A 81 2.80 -3.33 -13.64
C ASP A 81 1.37 -2.80 -13.81
N LEU A 82 1.18 -1.47 -13.85
CA LEU A 82 -0.14 -0.87 -14.13
C LEU A 82 -0.65 -1.23 -15.52
N THR A 83 0.23 -1.20 -16.53
CA THR A 83 -0.12 -1.54 -17.92
C THR A 83 -0.54 -3.01 -18.00
N LYS A 84 0.22 -3.89 -17.35
CA LYS A 84 -0.10 -5.32 -17.25
C LYS A 84 -1.46 -5.55 -16.59
N LYS A 85 -1.73 -4.93 -15.43
CA LYS A 85 -3.02 -5.05 -14.74
C LYS A 85 -4.20 -4.54 -15.54
N ARG A 86 -4.03 -3.45 -16.31
CA ARG A 86 -5.08 -2.96 -17.22
C ARG A 86 -5.38 -3.98 -18.32
N ALA A 87 -4.35 -4.56 -18.93
CA ALA A 87 -4.53 -5.59 -19.95
C ALA A 87 -5.23 -6.82 -19.37
N GLU A 88 -4.81 -7.30 -18.20
CA GLU A 88 -5.43 -8.43 -17.49
C GLU A 88 -6.89 -8.15 -17.12
N GLY A 89 -7.22 -6.93 -16.69
CA GLY A 89 -8.60 -6.53 -16.40
C GLY A 89 -9.50 -6.55 -17.63
N VAL A 90 -9.00 -6.09 -18.78
CA VAL A 90 -9.73 -6.14 -20.05
C VAL A 90 -9.97 -7.59 -20.50
N THR A 91 -8.95 -8.45 -20.40
CA THR A 91 -9.10 -9.86 -20.77
C THR A 91 -10.09 -10.58 -19.85
N ALA A 92 -10.03 -10.34 -18.53
CA ALA A 92 -10.94 -10.95 -17.57
C ALA A 92 -12.40 -10.52 -17.81
N GLU A 93 -12.65 -9.26 -18.15
CA GLU A 93 -13.99 -8.77 -18.48
C GLU A 93 -14.52 -9.40 -19.78
N LEU A 94 -13.69 -9.54 -20.81
CA LEU A 94 -14.07 -10.21 -22.05
C LEU A 94 -14.41 -11.69 -21.82
N GLU A 95 -13.63 -12.39 -20.99
CA GLU A 95 -13.92 -13.78 -20.62
C GLU A 95 -15.23 -13.91 -19.85
N ARG A 96 -15.50 -13.01 -18.89
CA ARG A 96 -16.77 -12.97 -18.16
C ARG A 96 -17.96 -12.79 -19.11
N ARG A 97 -17.84 -11.89 -20.09
CA ARG A 97 -18.89 -11.67 -21.09
C ARG A 97 -19.13 -12.91 -21.96
N ARG A 98 -18.06 -13.55 -22.44
CA ARG A 98 -18.17 -14.79 -23.22
C ARG A 98 -18.82 -15.92 -22.41
N ALA A 99 -18.45 -16.07 -21.14
CA ALA A 99 -19.07 -17.06 -20.25
C ALA A 99 -20.57 -16.78 -20.04
N ALA A 100 -20.95 -15.52 -19.79
CA ALA A 100 -22.35 -15.13 -19.62
C ALA A 100 -23.17 -15.33 -20.92
N GLU A 101 -22.58 -15.06 -22.09
CA GLU A 101 -23.22 -15.32 -23.38
C GLU A 101 -23.43 -16.82 -23.64
N ALA A 102 -22.43 -17.66 -23.30
CA ALA A 102 -22.54 -19.11 -23.41
C ALA A 102 -23.61 -19.68 -22.47
N GLU A 103 -23.69 -19.22 -21.22
CA GLU A 103 -24.74 -19.61 -20.28
C GLU A 103 -26.13 -19.18 -20.77
N ALA A 104 -26.25 -17.97 -21.32
CA ALA A 104 -27.52 -17.49 -21.89
C ALA A 104 -27.95 -18.30 -23.12
N GLN A 105 -27.00 -18.76 -23.94
CA GLN A 105 -27.26 -19.65 -25.08
C GLN A 105 -27.72 -21.04 -24.62
N ALA A 106 -27.00 -21.66 -23.68
CA ALA A 106 -27.36 -22.94 -23.09
C ALA A 106 -28.78 -22.91 -22.49
N ARG A 107 -29.12 -21.85 -21.75
CA ARG A 107 -30.46 -21.66 -21.18
C ARG A 107 -31.55 -21.54 -22.26
N LYS A 108 -31.26 -20.89 -23.40
CA LYS A 108 -32.21 -20.80 -24.52
C LYS A 108 -32.42 -22.17 -25.18
N GLU A 109 -31.38 -22.97 -25.29
CA GLU A 109 -31.44 -24.32 -25.87
C GLU A 109 -32.26 -25.27 -24.98
N GLU A 110 -32.05 -25.24 -23.66
CA GLU A 110 -32.86 -25.99 -22.68
C GLU A 110 -34.34 -25.61 -22.77
N LEU A 111 -34.65 -24.30 -22.84
CA LEU A 111 -36.03 -23.83 -22.98
C LEU A 111 -36.66 -24.35 -24.29
N ARG A 112 -35.90 -24.32 -25.40
CA ARG A 112 -36.36 -24.81 -26.70
C ARG A 112 -36.63 -26.31 -26.70
N GLN A 113 -35.83 -27.09 -25.98
CA GLN A 113 -36.05 -28.53 -25.81
C GLN A 113 -37.27 -28.82 -24.92
N SER A 114 -37.54 -27.99 -23.90
CA SER A 114 -38.70 -28.17 -23.00
C SER A 114 -40.07 -27.86 -23.62
N ILE A 115 -40.10 -27.10 -24.72
CA ILE A 115 -41.34 -26.68 -25.41
C ILE A 115 -41.74 -27.69 -26.52
N ARG A 116 -40.83 -28.60 -26.90
CA ARG A 116 -41.08 -29.64 -27.93
C ARG A 116 -41.53 -30.94 -27.30
#